data_AF-A0A6G1R5K0-F1
#
_entry.id   AF-A0A6G1R5K0-F1
#
_cell.length_a   1.000
_cell.length_b   1.000
_cell.length_c   1.000
_cell.angle_alpha   90.00
_cell.angle_beta   90.00
_cell.angle_gamma   90.00
#
_symmetry.space_group_name_H-M   'P 1'
#
loop_
_entity.id
_entity.type
_entity.pdbx_description
1 polymer ?
#
loop_
_entity_poly.entity_id
_entity_poly.type
_entity_poly.pdbx_seq_one_letter_code
_entity_poly.pdbx_strand_id
1 'polypeptide(L)'
;IEPLFVLAEVEIPNIQKQRKHLAKLVLDMDSSRTRWQQSVKSSGLASNLQPSGAKADALREEMEEAANRVEICRDQLSADMYNFVAKEVDYANYFQTLIEV
;
A
#
# COMPACT_ATOMS: atom_id res chain seq x y z
N ILE A 1 8.09 17.72 -25.40
CA ILE A 1 6.69 17.77 -24.86
C ILE A 1 6.29 16.41 -24.27
N GLU A 2 6.52 15.30 -24.98
CA GLU A 2 6.15 13.95 -24.55
C GLU A 2 6.65 13.52 -23.14
N PRO A 3 7.88 13.85 -22.69
CA PRO A 3 8.34 13.49 -21.34
C PRO A 3 7.57 14.15 -20.21
N LEU A 4 7.09 15.39 -20.42
CA LEU A 4 6.29 16.14 -19.46
C LEU A 4 4.84 15.67 -19.44
N PHE A 5 4.31 15.23 -20.60
CA PHE A 5 2.98 14.65 -20.69
C PHE A 5 2.89 13.33 -19.92
N VAL A 6 3.85 12.42 -20.09
CA VAL A 6 3.90 11.15 -19.35
C VAL A 6 3.97 11.41 -17.84
N LEU A 7 4.78 12.38 -17.42
CA LEU A 7 4.86 12.78 -16.01
C LEU A 7 3.50 13.23 -15.45
N ALA A 8 2.87 14.18 -16.15
CA ALA A 8 1.65 14.83 -15.69
C ALA A 8 0.40 13.94 -15.78
N GLU A 9 0.26 13.17 -16.85
CA GLU A 9 -0.97 12.43 -17.15
C GLU A 9 -0.91 10.96 -16.73
N VAL A 10 0.29 10.42 -16.47
CA VAL A 10 0.46 9.00 -16.12
C VAL A 10 1.08 8.84 -14.74
N GLU A 11 2.28 9.38 -14.51
CA GLU A 11 3.06 9.08 -13.30
C GLU A 11 2.47 9.73 -12.05
N ILE A 12 2.22 11.04 -12.08
CA ILE A 12 1.63 11.76 -10.95
C ILE A 12 0.25 11.17 -10.59
N PRO A 13 -0.68 10.93 -11.53
CA PRO A 13 -1.96 10.30 -11.22
C PRO A 13 -1.82 8.90 -10.64
N ASN A 14 -0.89 8.07 -11.14
CA ASN A 14 -0.64 6.74 -10.61
C ASN A 14 -0.12 6.77 -9.17
N ILE A 15 0.86 7.62 -8.87
CA ILE A 15 1.38 7.81 -7.50
C ILE A 15 0.25 8.25 -6.56
N GLN A 16 -0.58 9.21 -6.98
CA GLN A 16 -1.71 9.65 -6.18
C GLN A 16 -2.75 8.53 -5.96
N LYS A 17 -3.04 7.74 -7.00
CA LYS A 17 -3.95 6.60 -6.92
C LYS A 17 -3.44 5.55 -5.95
N GLN A 18 -2.15 5.20 -6.02
CA GLN A 18 -1.55 4.23 -5.12
C GLN A 18 -1.48 4.73 -3.68
N ARG A 19 -1.16 6.01 -3.44
CA ARG A 19 -1.24 6.59 -2.08
C ARG A 19 -2.64 6.46 -1.48
N LYS A 20 -3.69 6.76 -2.25
CA LYS A 20 -5.08 6.57 -1.81
C LYS A 20 -5.42 5.09 -1.57
N HIS A 21 -4.87 4.19 -2.39
CA HIS A 21 -5.08 2.75 -2.22
C HIS A 21 -4.41 2.23 -0.94
N LEU A 22 -3.15 2.61 -0.70
CA LEU A 22 -2.41 2.25 0.50
C LEU A 22 -3.14 2.70 1.78
N ALA A 23 -3.69 3.91 1.79
CA ALA A 23 -4.48 4.40 2.92
C ALA A 23 -5.69 3.49 3.24
N LYS A 24 -6.37 2.97 2.22
CA LYS A 24 -7.47 2.01 2.39
C LYS A 24 -6.97 0.67 2.94
N LEU A 25 -5.88 0.14 2.38
CA LEU A 25 -5.30 -1.13 2.82
C LEU A 25 -4.84 -1.07 4.27
N VAL A 26 -4.28 0.05 4.73
CA VAL A 26 -3.92 0.25 6.14
C VAL A 26 -5.15 0.18 7.04
N LEU A 27 -6.25 0.84 6.67
CA LEU A 27 -7.51 0.77 7.43
C LEU A 27 -8.07 -0.66 7.47
N ASP A 28 -8.03 -1.37 6.34
CA ASP A 28 -8.48 -2.76 6.24
C ASP A 28 -7.62 -3.67 7.12
N MET A 29 -6.29 -3.49 7.10
CA MET A 29 -5.35 -4.22 7.95
C MET A 29 -5.61 -3.97 9.45
N ASP A 30 -5.81 -2.72 9.85
CA ASP A 30 -6.12 -2.37 11.24
C ASP A 30 -7.46 -2.97 11.71
N SER A 31 -8.45 -3.00 10.81
CA SER A 31 -9.73 -3.68 11.02
C SER A 31 -9.56 -5.20 11.21
N SER A 32 -8.82 -5.86 10.32
CA SER A 32 -8.49 -7.29 10.42
C SER A 32 -7.72 -7.62 11.70
N ARG A 33 -6.73 -6.79 12.06
CA ARG A 33 -5.97 -6.91 13.31
C ARG A 33 -6.88 -6.82 14.53
N THR A 34 -7.82 -5.87 14.54
CA THR A 34 -8.78 -5.69 15.64
C THR A 34 -9.69 -6.92 15.78
N ARG A 35 -10.21 -7.46 14.67
CA ARG A 35 -11.04 -8.68 14.65
C ARG A 35 -10.29 -9.89 15.21
N TRP A 36 -9.05 -10.10 14.78
CA TRP A 36 -8.21 -11.18 15.31
C TRP A 36 -7.96 -11.04 16.82
N GLN A 37 -7.58 -9.84 17.28
CA GLN A 37 -7.33 -9.58 18.70
C GLN A 37 -8.57 -9.81 19.57
N GLN A 38 -9.75 -9.40 19.10
CA GLN A 38 -11.01 -9.66 19.80
C GLN A 38 -11.30 -11.16 19.92
N SER A 39 -11.04 -11.94 18.86
CA SER A 39 -11.20 -13.40 18.87
C SER A 39 -10.25 -14.09 19.84
N VAL A 40 -9.00 -13.62 19.94
CA VAL A 40 -8.02 -14.15 20.91
C VAL A 40 -8.47 -13.87 22.36
N LYS A 41 -8.93 -12.64 22.64
CA LYS A 41 -9.39 -12.25 23.99
C LYS A 41 -10.66 -12.98 24.43
N SER A 42 -11.61 -13.21 23.52
CA SER A 42 -12.85 -13.94 23.85
C SER A 42 -12.61 -15.44 24.06
N SER A 43 -11.60 -16.01 23.38
CA SER A 43 -11.25 -17.43 23.50
C SER A 43 -10.58 -17.77 24.85
N GLY A 44 -9.97 -16.80 25.53
CA GLY A 44 -9.36 -16.99 26.86
C GLY A 44 -10.34 -17.10 28.03
N LEU A 45 -11.62 -16.74 27.83
CA LEU A 45 -12.67 -16.76 28.87
C LEU A 45 -13.61 -17.98 28.79
N ALA A 46 -13.60 -18.72 27.69
CA ALA A 46 -14.53 -19.83 27.46
C ALA A 46 -13.89 -21.16 27.90
N SER A 47 -14.18 -21.62 29.12
CA SER A 47 -13.56 -22.81 29.73
C SER A 47 -14.12 -24.16 29.25
N ASN A 48 -14.89 -24.26 28.17
CA ASN A 48 -15.30 -25.55 27.57
C ASN A 48 -15.93 -25.30 26.20
N LEU A 49 -15.72 -26.23 25.26
CA LEU A 49 -16.11 -26.28 23.84
C LEU A 49 -15.05 -25.77 22.83
N GLN A 50 -14.21 -26.71 22.38
CA GLN A 50 -13.53 -26.65 21.07
C GLN A 50 -14.58 -26.71 19.95
N PRO A 51 -14.73 -25.61 19.17
CA PRO A 51 -14.27 -25.55 17.77
C PRO A 51 -13.46 -24.26 17.45
N SER A 52 -12.87 -23.62 18.47
CA SER A 52 -12.32 -22.26 18.43
C SER A 52 -10.99 -22.08 17.66
N GLY A 53 -10.29 -23.16 17.33
CA GLY A 53 -8.98 -23.12 16.66
C GLY A 53 -9.07 -22.66 15.21
N ALA A 54 -9.88 -23.34 14.38
CA ALA A 54 -10.00 -23.04 12.95
C ALA A 54 -10.48 -21.61 12.66
N LYS A 55 -11.38 -21.08 13.48
CA LYS A 55 -11.84 -19.69 13.36
C LYS A 55 -10.76 -18.68 13.74
N ALA A 56 -9.99 -18.97 14.80
CA ALA A 56 -8.88 -18.10 15.21
C ALA A 56 -7.73 -18.12 14.19
N ASP A 57 -7.45 -19.28 13.60
CA ASP A 57 -6.44 -19.45 12.56
C ASP A 57 -6.86 -18.75 11.26
N ALA A 58 -8.13 -18.88 10.84
CA ALA A 58 -8.64 -18.15 9.67
C ALA A 58 -8.56 -16.62 9.86
N LEU A 59 -8.87 -16.10 11.05
CA LEU A 59 -8.73 -14.67 11.35
C LEU A 59 -7.26 -14.22 11.41
N ARG A 60 -6.34 -15.13 11.78
CA ARG A 60 -4.90 -14.85 11.74
C ARG A 60 -4.43 -14.75 10.29
N GLU A 61 -4.81 -15.70 9.45
CA GLU A 61 -4.50 -15.72 8.03
C GLU A 61 -5.03 -14.46 7.33
N GLU A 62 -6.28 -14.06 7.59
CA GLU A 62 -6.85 -12.82 7.04
C GLU A 62 -6.04 -11.57 7.45
N MET A 63 -5.56 -11.52 8.70
CA MET A 63 -4.70 -10.42 9.18
C MET A 63 -3.34 -10.42 8.47
N GLU A 64 -2.72 -11.58 8.33
CA GLU A 64 -1.43 -11.74 7.63
C GLU A 64 -1.54 -11.37 6.15
N GLU A 65 -2.60 -11.80 5.47
CA GLU A 65 -2.88 -11.39 4.09
C GLU A 65 -3.08 -9.88 3.96
N ALA A 66 -3.84 -9.26 4.88
CA ALA A 66 -4.06 -7.82 4.85
C ALA A 66 -2.74 -7.05 5.06
N ALA A 67 -1.87 -7.52 5.95
CA ALA A 67 -0.54 -6.96 6.14
C ALA A 67 0.36 -7.12 4.91
N ASN A 68 0.34 -8.29 4.27
CA ASN A 68 1.09 -8.54 3.04
C ASN A 68 0.63 -7.62 1.89
N ARG A 69 -0.68 -7.38 1.77
CA ARG A 69 -1.22 -6.44 0.76
C ARG A 69 -0.74 -5.00 0.99
N VAL A 70 -0.65 -4.55 2.25
CA VAL A 70 -0.09 -3.24 2.61
C VAL A 70 1.37 -3.15 2.19
N GLU A 71 2.16 -4.18 2.48
CA GLU A 71 3.58 -4.23 2.12
C GLU A 71 3.79 -4.16 0.61
N ILE A 72 3.10 -4.99 -0.16
CA ILE A 72 3.17 -4.96 -1.63
C ILE A 72 2.81 -3.57 -2.18
N CYS A 73 1.74 -2.95 -1.68
CA CYS A 73 1.34 -1.63 -2.14
C CYS A 73 2.34 -0.53 -1.76
N ARG A 74 2.98 -0.64 -0.59
CA ARG A 74 4.04 0.28 -0.15
C ARG A 74 5.27 0.16 -1.05
N ASP A 75 5.67 -1.06 -1.38
CA ASP A 75 6.85 -1.31 -2.21
C ASP A 75 6.61 -0.82 -3.64
N GLN A 76 5.42 -1.05 -4.20
CA GLN A 76 5.04 -0.49 -5.50
C GLN A 76 5.04 1.04 -5.50
N LEU A 77 4.44 1.67 -4.47
CA LEU A 77 4.43 3.13 -4.36
C LEU A 77 5.85 3.68 -4.26
N SER A 78 6.73 2.99 -3.53
CA SER A 78 8.14 3.37 -3.41
C SER A 78 8.84 3.30 -4.76
N ALA A 79 8.62 2.22 -5.53
CA ALA A 79 9.17 2.08 -6.88
C ALA A 79 8.70 3.22 -7.79
N ASP A 80 7.40 3.55 -7.77
CA ASP A 80 6.84 4.65 -8.56
C ASP A 80 7.43 6.02 -8.16
N MET A 81 7.63 6.26 -6.86
CA MET A 81 8.27 7.48 -6.36
C MET A 81 9.73 7.59 -6.79
N TYR A 82 10.51 6.50 -6.70
CA TYR A 82 11.90 6.51 -7.16
C TYR A 82 11.99 6.72 -8.66
N ASN A 83 11.11 6.09 -9.45
CA ASN A 83 11.04 6.30 -10.90
C ASN A 83 10.70 7.75 -11.26
N PHE A 84 9.77 8.37 -10.52
CA PHE A 84 9.41 9.78 -10.70
C PHE A 84 10.60 10.72 -10.42
N VAL A 85 11.29 10.52 -9.30
CA VAL A 85 12.45 11.35 -8.91
C VAL A 85 13.63 11.16 -9.86
N ALA A 86 13.86 9.94 -10.36
CA ALA A 86 14.97 9.65 -11.28
C ALA A 86 14.94 10.49 -12.56
N LYS A 87 13.75 10.96 -12.97
CA LYS A 87 13.56 11.75 -14.19
C LYS A 87 13.74 13.26 -13.99
N GLU A 88 13.93 13.74 -12.76
CA GLU A 88 14.10 15.17 -12.48
C GLU A 88 15.29 15.80 -13.24
N VAL A 89 16.40 15.08 -13.33
CA VAL A 89 17.60 15.54 -14.06
C VAL A 89 17.33 15.66 -15.56
N ASP A 90 16.59 14.70 -16.14
CA ASP A 90 16.23 14.73 -17.56
C ASP A 90 15.31 15.92 -17.87
N TYR A 91 14.38 16.26 -16.97
CA TYR A 91 13.55 17.45 -17.10
C TYR A 91 14.36 18.74 -16.99
N ALA A 92 15.27 18.84 -16.02
CA ALA A 92 16.14 20.00 -15.86
C ALA A 92 16.99 20.24 -17.12
N ASN A 93 17.58 19.17 -17.68
CA ASN A 93 18.34 19.22 -18.92
C ASN A 93 17.46 19.63 -20.12
N TYR A 94 16.23 19.11 -20.22
CA TYR A 94 15.31 19.51 -21.27
C TYR A 94 14.92 20.99 -21.20
N PHE A 95 14.67 21.53 -19.99
CA PHE A 95 14.40 22.94 -19.81
C PHE A 95 15.63 23.81 -20.13
N GLN A 96 16.83 23.39 -19.75
CA GLN A 96 18.08 24.07 -20.10
C GLN A 96 18.21 24.19 -21.63
N THR A 97 18.03 23.10 -22.37
CA THR A 97 18.08 23.11 -23.85
C THR A 97 17.03 24.03 -24.47
N LEU A 98 15.83 24.13 -23.88
CA LEU A 98 14.81 25.05 -24.38
C LEU A 98 15.12 26.53 -24.12
N ILE A 99 15.91 26.84 -23.08
CA ILE A 99 16.30 28.21 -22.70
C ILE A 99 17.53 28.67 -23.49
N GLU A 100 18.40 27.74 -23.89
CA GLU A 100 19.62 28.02 -24.66
C GLU A 100 19.35 28.27 -26.17
N VAL A 101 18.08 28.20 -26.60
CA VAL A 101 17.61 28.49 -27.98
C VAL A 101 16.95 29.87 -28.01
#